data_AF-A0A938XRS0-F1
#
_entry.id   AF-A0A938XRS0-F1
#
_cell.length_a   1.000
_cell.length_b   1.000
_cell.length_c   1.000
_cell.angle_alpha   90.00
_cell.angle_beta   90.00
_cell.angle_gamma   90.00
#
_symmetry.space_group_name_H-M   'P 1'
#
loop_
_entity.id
_entity.type
_entity.pdbx_description
1 polymer ?
#
loop_
_entity_poly.entity_id
_entity_poly.type
_entity_poly.pdbx_seq_one_letter_code
_entity_poly.pdbx_strand_id
1 'polypeptide(L)'
;MDIEKFIEQPQKILNGQSPQELSQTEAGREKLKQSLAEIELLAELDYNNNEQIINNINQVRDNLGLEKPDNIFQDRVEELLVDRMTGDLFEDYISKAILMWRNYKGQTDNISGQAKSWAAAVEYLICRLNCWQGTQEYIGNKYNVCMATISQKYRQLASDLDSNLNLSSWRELISVFKN
;
A
#
# COMPACT_ATOMS: atom_id res chain seq x y z
N MET A 1 8.47 10.89 -18.72
CA MET A 1 7.95 9.62 -19.25
C MET A 1 7.19 9.86 -20.54
N ASP A 2 7.35 8.99 -21.52
CA ASP A 2 6.47 8.92 -22.69
C ASP A 2 5.30 7.97 -22.36
N ILE A 3 4.10 8.53 -22.19
CA ILE A 3 2.93 7.81 -21.67
C ILE A 3 2.40 6.80 -22.68
N GLU A 4 2.34 7.18 -23.96
CA GLU A 4 1.88 6.29 -25.04
C GLU A 4 2.81 5.08 -25.13
N LYS A 5 4.12 5.33 -25.11
CA LYS A 5 5.12 4.26 -25.09
C LYS A 5 4.98 3.35 -23.86
N PHE A 6 4.73 3.89 -22.67
CA PHE A 6 4.54 3.08 -21.46
C PHE A 6 3.30 2.18 -21.58
N ILE A 7 2.20 2.72 -22.09
CA ILE A 7 0.91 2.02 -22.24
C ILE A 7 1.00 0.86 -23.25
N GLU A 8 1.74 1.05 -24.33
CA GLU A 8 1.85 0.07 -25.41
C GLU A 8 2.92 -0.99 -25.15
N GLN A 9 3.95 -0.68 -24.34
CA GLN A 9 5.08 -1.58 -24.15
C GLN A 9 4.88 -2.58 -23.01
N PRO A 10 5.27 -3.85 -23.22
CA PRO A 10 5.43 -4.84 -22.17
C PRO A 10 6.22 -4.34 -20.97
N GLN A 11 5.62 -4.44 -19.78
CA GLN A 11 6.28 -4.06 -18.55
C GLN A 11 6.66 -5.32 -17.76
N LYS A 12 7.91 -5.43 -17.33
CA LYS A 12 8.41 -6.60 -16.58
C LYS A 12 7.61 -6.84 -15.29
N ILE A 13 7.35 -5.76 -14.56
CA ILE A 13 6.45 -5.63 -13.40
C ILE A 13 5.00 -6.11 -13.65
N LEU A 14 4.56 -6.13 -14.91
CA LEU A 14 3.24 -6.60 -15.35
C LEU A 14 3.35 -7.97 -16.02
N ASN A 15 4.37 -8.75 -15.64
CA ASN A 15 4.70 -10.07 -16.19
C ASN A 15 4.91 -10.07 -17.71
N GLY A 16 5.45 -8.97 -18.25
CA GLY A 16 5.69 -8.81 -19.69
C GLY A 16 4.44 -8.50 -20.50
N GLN A 17 3.33 -8.13 -19.86
CA GLN A 17 2.17 -7.56 -20.55
C GLN A 17 2.25 -6.03 -20.56
N SER A 18 1.67 -5.38 -21.56
CA SER A 18 1.51 -3.93 -21.55
C SER A 18 0.28 -3.51 -20.74
N PRO A 19 0.24 -2.27 -20.21
CA PRO A 19 -0.96 -1.71 -19.61
C PRO A 19 -2.17 -1.79 -20.56
N GLN A 20 -1.97 -1.55 -21.86
CA GLN A 20 -3.04 -1.66 -22.85
C GLN A 20 -3.60 -3.07 -22.93
N GLU A 21 -2.75 -4.10 -22.96
CA GLU A 21 -3.18 -5.51 -23.00
C GLU A 21 -3.95 -5.91 -21.74
N LEU A 22 -3.46 -5.53 -20.57
CA LEU A 22 -4.13 -5.84 -19.30
C LEU A 22 -5.51 -5.17 -19.20
N SER A 23 -5.65 -3.95 -19.73
CA SER A 23 -6.91 -3.20 -19.70
C SER A 23 -8.06 -3.85 -20.51
N GLN A 24 -7.75 -4.85 -21.35
CA GLN A 24 -8.76 -5.57 -22.16
C GLN A 24 -9.58 -6.60 -21.37
N THR A 25 -9.18 -6.92 -20.14
CA THR A 25 -9.89 -7.88 -19.30
C THR A 25 -10.32 -7.22 -17.99
N GLU A 26 -11.46 -7.65 -17.43
CA GLU A 26 -11.93 -7.12 -16.14
C GLU A 26 -10.88 -7.33 -15.02
N ALA A 27 -10.35 -8.54 -14.91
CA ALA A 27 -9.30 -8.86 -13.94
C ALA A 27 -8.02 -8.02 -14.14
N GLY A 28 -7.61 -7.77 -15.40
CA GLY A 28 -6.45 -6.96 -15.70
C GLY A 28 -6.68 -5.46 -15.43
N ARG A 29 -7.89 -4.95 -15.67
CA ARG A 29 -8.29 -3.58 -15.29
C ARG A 29 -8.24 -3.39 -13.78
N GLU A 30 -8.77 -4.33 -13.00
CA GLU A 30 -8.73 -4.25 -11.53
C GLU A 30 -7.29 -4.31 -11.02
N LYS A 31 -6.45 -5.17 -11.60
CA LYS A 31 -5.02 -5.21 -11.29
C LYS A 31 -4.34 -3.87 -11.58
N LEU A 32 -4.61 -3.25 -12.73
CA LEU A 32 -4.06 -1.94 -13.08
C LEU A 32 -4.54 -0.83 -12.14
N LYS A 33 -5.84 -0.78 -11.81
CA LYS A 33 -6.38 0.18 -10.85
C LYS A 33 -5.68 0.07 -9.51
N GLN A 34 -5.53 -1.15 -9.00
CA GLN A 34 -4.82 -1.42 -7.76
C GLN A 34 -3.36 -0.95 -7.85
N SER A 35 -2.65 -1.34 -8.91
CA SER A 35 -1.27 -0.91 -9.15
C SER A 35 -1.10 0.61 -9.13
N LEU A 36 -1.94 1.33 -9.87
CA LEU A 36 -1.87 2.79 -9.95
C LEU A 36 -2.22 3.46 -8.63
N ALA A 37 -3.19 2.92 -7.87
CA ALA A 37 -3.54 3.43 -6.54
C ALA A 37 -2.42 3.22 -5.51
N GLU A 38 -1.66 2.13 -5.62
CA GLU A 38 -0.49 1.88 -4.75
C GLU A 38 0.68 2.81 -5.08
N ILE A 39 0.94 3.09 -6.36
CA ILE A 39 1.94 4.09 -6.77
C ILE A 39 1.53 5.49 -6.32
N GLU A 40 0.26 5.85 -6.47
CA GLU A 40 -0.29 7.14 -6.02
C GLU A 40 -0.12 7.31 -4.50
N LEU A 41 -0.43 6.27 -3.71
CA LEU A 41 -0.18 6.27 -2.26
C LEU A 41 1.30 6.53 -1.92
N LEU A 42 2.21 5.83 -2.61
CA LEU A 42 3.65 5.98 -2.38
C LEU A 42 4.15 7.37 -2.77
N ALA A 43 3.62 7.94 -3.85
CA ALA A 43 3.96 9.29 -4.30
C ALA A 43 3.45 10.36 -3.33
N GLU A 44 2.26 10.15 -2.74
CA GLU A 44 1.66 11.05 -1.74
C GLU A 44 2.41 11.04 -0.40
N LEU A 45 2.92 9.87 0.01
CA LEU A 45 3.68 9.73 1.25
C LEU A 45 5.13 10.20 1.13
N ASP A 46 5.70 10.25 -0.07
CA ASP A 46 7.04 10.80 -0.33
C ASP A 46 6.99 12.34 -0.41
N TYR A 47 7.44 13.00 0.66
CA TYR A 47 7.41 14.46 0.87
C TYR A 47 8.13 15.32 -0.19
N ASN A 48 8.77 14.72 -1.20
CA ASN A 48 9.53 15.42 -2.24
C ASN A 48 8.68 15.90 -3.45
N ASN A 49 7.43 16.32 -3.21
CA ASN A 49 6.50 16.89 -4.20
C ASN A 49 6.47 16.13 -5.55
N ASN A 50 5.84 14.95 -5.54
CA ASN A 50 5.75 14.06 -6.70
C ASN A 50 4.59 14.40 -7.67
N GLU A 51 4.24 15.68 -7.83
CA GLU A 51 3.14 16.14 -8.71
C GLU A 51 3.24 15.56 -10.14
N GLN A 52 4.47 15.41 -10.66
CA GLN A 52 4.71 14.80 -11.95
C GLN A 52 4.30 13.32 -12.01
N ILE A 53 4.54 12.54 -10.95
CA ILE A 53 4.12 11.14 -10.88
C ILE A 53 2.59 11.07 -10.88
N ILE A 54 1.94 11.90 -10.07
CA ILE A 54 0.48 11.95 -9.97
C ILE A 54 -0.14 12.32 -11.33
N ASN A 55 0.43 13.31 -12.02
CA ASN A 55 -0.01 13.70 -13.36
C ASN A 55 0.17 12.58 -14.38
N ASN A 56 1.31 11.90 -14.34
CA ASN A 56 1.58 10.76 -15.21
C ASN A 56 0.60 9.59 -14.95
N ILE A 57 0.30 9.29 -13.69
CA ILE A 57 -0.69 8.26 -13.31
C ILE A 57 -2.07 8.62 -13.86
N ASN A 58 -2.50 9.88 -13.70
CA ASN A 58 -3.79 10.32 -14.19
C ASN A 58 -3.87 10.23 -15.72
N GLN A 59 -2.81 10.59 -16.45
CA GLN A 59 -2.76 10.41 -17.90
C GLN A 59 -2.87 8.93 -18.30
N VAL A 60 -2.21 8.01 -17.59
CA VAL A 60 -2.36 6.56 -17.83
C VAL A 60 -3.81 6.12 -17.59
N ARG A 61 -4.46 6.60 -16.53
CA ARG A 61 -5.87 6.29 -16.25
C ARG A 61 -6.80 6.77 -17.35
N ASP A 62 -6.63 8.01 -17.79
CA ASP A 62 -7.45 8.63 -18.84
C ASP A 62 -7.33 7.85 -20.16
N ASN A 63 -6.10 7.49 -20.55
CA ASN A 63 -5.86 6.73 -21.79
C ASN A 63 -6.43 5.31 -21.74
N LEU A 64 -6.46 4.68 -20.57
CA LEU A 64 -6.99 3.33 -20.38
C LEU A 64 -8.47 3.29 -19.98
N GLY A 65 -9.12 4.46 -19.84
CA GLY A 65 -10.49 4.59 -19.35
C GLY A 65 -10.67 3.99 -17.95
N LEU A 66 -9.70 4.17 -17.07
CA LEU A 66 -9.74 3.70 -15.67
C LEU A 66 -10.18 4.83 -14.75
N GLU A 67 -11.06 4.51 -13.81
CA GLU A 67 -11.53 5.47 -12.80
C GLU A 67 -10.42 5.79 -11.79
N LYS A 68 -10.40 7.05 -11.33
CA LYS A 68 -9.58 7.47 -10.20
C LYS A 68 -10.25 6.99 -8.90
N PRO A 69 -9.48 6.51 -7.91
CA PRO A 69 -10.04 6.24 -6.59
C PRO A 69 -10.56 7.53 -5.93
N ASP A 70 -11.70 7.44 -5.25
CA ASP A 70 -12.29 8.58 -4.51
C ASP A 70 -11.36 9.07 -3.39
N ASN A 71 -10.63 8.15 -2.76
CA ASN A 71 -9.70 8.45 -1.67
C ASN A 71 -8.41 7.62 -1.82
N ILE A 72 -7.27 8.24 -1.49
CA ILE A 72 -5.97 7.55 -1.44
C ILE A 72 -5.96 6.52 -0.31
N PHE A 73 -6.57 6.84 0.85
CA PHE A 73 -6.76 5.93 1.96
C PHE A 73 -8.13 5.24 1.85
N GLN A 74 -8.16 3.92 2.01
CA GLN A 74 -9.38 3.14 1.83
C GLN A 74 -10.22 3.02 3.11
N ASP A 75 -9.61 3.21 4.27
CA ASP A 75 -10.30 3.12 5.56
C ASP A 75 -9.56 3.82 6.70
N ARG A 76 -10.18 3.79 7.87
CA ARG A 76 -9.68 4.41 9.10
C ARG A 76 -8.39 3.77 9.63
N VAL A 77 -8.07 2.52 9.30
CA VAL A 77 -6.82 1.88 9.72
C VAL A 77 -5.66 2.51 8.97
N GLU A 78 -5.80 2.72 7.66
CA GLU A 78 -4.77 3.38 6.84
C GLU A 78 -4.49 4.81 7.30
N GLU A 79 -5.54 5.58 7.58
CA GLU A 79 -5.41 6.93 8.13
C GLU A 79 -4.68 6.93 9.49
N LEU A 80 -5.00 5.99 10.36
CA LEU A 80 -4.36 5.87 11.68
C LEU A 80 -2.89 5.46 11.57
N LEU A 81 -2.54 4.63 10.60
CA LEU A 81 -1.14 4.28 10.34
C LEU A 81 -0.34 5.51 9.92
N VAL A 82 -0.87 6.35 9.04
CA VAL A 82 -0.20 7.62 8.67
C VAL A 82 -0.10 8.56 9.87
N ASP A 83 -1.22 8.85 10.55
CA ASP A 83 -1.28 9.76 11.70
C ASP A 83 -0.28 9.37 12.79
N ARG A 84 -0.16 8.07 13.07
CA ARG A 84 0.60 7.58 14.22
C ARG A 84 2.03 7.22 13.87
N MET A 85 2.32 6.70 12.68
CA MET A 85 3.68 6.31 12.31
C MET A 85 4.53 7.49 11.83
N THR A 86 3.91 8.57 11.36
CA THR A 86 4.62 9.78 10.93
C THR A 86 5.42 10.37 12.10
N GLY A 87 6.69 10.70 11.85
CA GLY A 87 7.61 11.24 12.84
C GLY A 87 8.36 10.19 13.65
N ASP A 88 7.80 8.98 13.80
CA ASP A 88 8.47 7.85 14.47
C ASP A 88 9.25 6.98 13.47
N LEU A 89 8.73 6.83 12.25
CA LEU A 89 9.21 5.89 11.24
C LEU A 89 9.31 6.57 9.87
N PHE A 90 10.25 6.10 9.03
CA PHE A 90 10.35 6.57 7.65
C PHE A 90 9.10 6.21 6.83
N GLU A 91 8.80 7.02 5.83
CA GLU A 91 7.63 6.98 4.95
C GLU A 91 7.48 5.63 4.23
N ASP A 92 8.62 5.02 3.88
CA ASP A 92 8.69 3.67 3.31
C ASP A 92 8.02 2.62 4.21
N TYR A 93 8.13 2.76 5.53
CA TYR A 93 7.52 1.84 6.49
C TYR A 93 6.03 2.10 6.69
N ILE A 94 5.60 3.35 6.61
CA ILE A 94 4.18 3.72 6.63
C ILE A 94 3.48 3.14 5.41
N SER A 95 4.09 3.31 4.23
CA SER A 95 3.61 2.73 2.99
C SER A 95 3.54 1.21 3.06
N LYS A 96 4.60 0.57 3.57
CA LYS A 96 4.64 -0.88 3.80
C LYS A 96 3.53 -1.34 4.74
N ALA A 97 3.25 -0.60 5.81
CA ALA A 97 2.17 -0.90 6.74
C ALA A 97 0.79 -0.88 6.05
N ILE A 98 0.53 0.15 5.25
CA ILE A 98 -0.73 0.28 4.51
C ILE A 98 -0.89 -0.85 3.49
N LEU A 99 0.14 -1.15 2.71
CA LEU A 99 0.10 -2.23 1.72
C LEU A 99 -0.11 -3.59 2.40
N MET A 100 0.51 -3.81 3.55
CA MET A 100 0.28 -5.02 4.36
C MET A 100 -1.16 -5.12 4.84
N TRP A 101 -1.74 -4.02 5.30
CA TRP A 101 -3.13 -3.97 5.70
C TRP A 101 -4.09 -4.24 4.52
N ARG A 102 -3.86 -3.62 3.36
CA ARG A 102 -4.66 -3.86 2.14
C ARG A 102 -4.61 -5.31 1.69
N ASN A 103 -3.42 -5.90 1.69
CA ASN A 103 -3.24 -7.30 1.32
C ASN A 103 -4.01 -8.21 2.26
N TYR A 104 -3.88 -7.99 3.58
CA TYR A 104 -4.65 -8.74 4.58
C TYR A 104 -6.16 -8.61 4.36
N LYS A 105 -6.68 -7.38 4.19
CA LYS A 105 -8.09 -7.13 3.89
C LYS A 105 -8.59 -7.88 2.65
N GLY A 106 -7.78 -7.93 1.60
CA GLY A 106 -8.13 -8.63 0.36
C GLY A 106 -8.22 -10.16 0.51
N GLN A 107 -7.68 -10.73 1.58
CA GLN A 107 -7.64 -12.18 1.81
C GLN A 107 -8.67 -12.68 2.83
N THR A 108 -9.32 -11.79 3.58
CA THR A 108 -10.25 -12.19 4.64
C THR A 108 -11.43 -11.25 4.79
N ASP A 109 -12.62 -11.84 4.87
CA ASP A 109 -13.86 -11.12 5.21
C ASP A 109 -14.04 -10.96 6.74
N ASN A 110 -13.18 -11.60 7.54
CA ASN A 110 -13.35 -11.68 9.00
C ASN A 110 -12.62 -10.55 9.74
N ILE A 111 -12.94 -9.31 9.41
CA ILE A 111 -12.36 -8.14 10.06
C ILE A 111 -13.34 -7.59 11.08
N SER A 112 -13.09 -7.90 12.34
CA SER A 112 -13.87 -7.40 13.47
C SER A 112 -13.00 -6.59 14.44
N GLY A 113 -13.63 -5.64 15.15
CA GLY A 113 -12.98 -4.80 16.15
C GLY A 113 -12.68 -3.39 15.68
N GLN A 114 -11.97 -2.62 16.52
CA GLN A 114 -11.72 -1.20 16.29
C GLN A 114 -10.52 -0.96 15.38
N ALA A 115 -10.58 0.07 14.54
CA ALA A 115 -9.51 0.43 13.62
C ALA A 115 -8.16 0.65 14.33
N LYS A 116 -8.16 1.30 15.50
CA LYS A 116 -6.95 1.49 16.32
C LYS A 116 -6.28 0.19 16.73
N SER A 117 -7.03 -0.88 16.94
CA SER A 117 -6.50 -2.20 17.30
C SER A 117 -5.77 -2.86 16.14
N TRP A 118 -6.30 -2.71 14.92
CA TRP A 118 -5.68 -3.19 13.71
C TRP A 118 -4.44 -2.36 13.34
N ALA A 119 -4.54 -1.03 13.36
CA ALA A 119 -3.39 -0.15 13.10
C ALA A 119 -2.21 -0.43 14.04
N ALA A 120 -2.48 -0.56 15.35
CA ALA A 120 -1.47 -0.93 16.35
C ALA A 120 -0.82 -2.29 16.05
N ALA A 121 -1.61 -3.28 15.63
CA ALA A 121 -1.09 -4.61 15.30
C ALA A 121 -0.25 -4.61 14.02
N VAL A 122 -0.63 -3.84 13.02
CA VAL A 122 0.14 -3.66 11.78
C VAL A 122 1.47 -2.94 12.07
N GLU A 123 1.46 -1.85 12.84
CA GLU A 123 2.71 -1.18 13.24
C GLU A 123 3.61 -2.12 14.05
N TYR A 124 3.04 -2.90 14.99
CA TYR A 124 3.82 -3.89 15.74
C TYR A 124 4.45 -4.93 14.83
N LEU A 125 3.71 -5.44 13.84
CA LEU A 125 4.23 -6.37 12.85
C LEU A 125 5.37 -5.75 12.02
N ILE A 126 5.24 -4.49 11.59
CA ILE A 126 6.30 -3.75 10.91
C ILE A 126 7.54 -3.63 11.80
N CYS A 127 7.39 -3.26 13.08
CA CYS A 127 8.53 -3.19 13.99
C CYS A 127 9.24 -4.54 14.12
N ARG A 128 8.48 -5.64 14.22
CA ARG A 128 9.02 -7.00 14.31
C ARG A 128 9.78 -7.42 13.05
N LEU A 129 9.25 -7.13 11.86
CA LEU A 129 9.87 -7.48 10.58
C LEU A 129 11.15 -6.69 10.29
N ASN A 130 11.31 -5.51 10.87
CA ASN A 130 12.45 -4.62 10.63
C ASN A 130 13.39 -4.50 11.83
N CYS A 131 13.27 -5.40 12.82
CA CYS A 131 14.11 -5.45 14.03
C CYS A 131 14.11 -4.14 14.84
N TRP A 132 12.97 -3.42 14.85
CA TRP A 132 12.81 -2.18 15.61
C TRP A 132 12.27 -2.45 17.01
N GLN A 133 12.64 -1.58 17.96
CA GLN A 133 12.29 -1.74 19.38
C GLN A 133 10.84 -1.34 19.73
N GLY A 134 9.93 -1.26 18.76
CA GLY A 134 8.51 -1.01 19.03
C GLY A 134 7.89 -2.15 19.84
N THR A 135 7.85 -2.00 21.16
CA THR A 135 7.23 -2.99 22.05
C THR A 135 5.70 -2.89 21.97
N GLN A 136 5.00 -3.97 22.33
CA GLN A 136 3.53 -3.95 22.42
C GLN A 136 3.05 -2.91 23.44
N GLU A 137 3.84 -2.64 24.49
CA GLU A 137 3.55 -1.63 25.49
C GLU A 137 3.62 -0.21 24.91
N TYR A 138 4.72 0.11 24.22
CA TYR A 138 4.90 1.40 23.56
C TYR A 138 3.76 1.68 22.57
N ILE A 139 3.50 0.72 21.68
CA ILE A 139 2.46 0.84 20.65
C ILE A 139 1.06 0.85 21.30
N GLY A 140 0.84 0.07 22.35
CA GLY A 140 -0.42 0.05 23.10
C GLY A 140 -0.76 1.41 23.69
N ASN A 141 0.22 2.09 24.29
CA ASN A 141 0.05 3.45 24.78
C ASN A 141 -0.22 4.44 23.64
N LYS A 142 0.54 4.34 22.55
CA LYS A 142 0.42 5.22 21.37
C LYS A 142 -0.97 5.19 20.72
N TYR A 143 -1.59 4.02 20.63
CA TYR A 143 -2.91 3.83 20.03
C TYR A 143 -4.05 3.76 21.05
N ASN A 144 -3.75 3.81 22.36
CA ASN A 144 -4.71 3.54 23.44
C ASN A 144 -5.43 2.18 23.26
N VAL A 145 -4.62 1.11 23.15
CA VAL A 145 -5.04 -0.28 22.96
C VAL A 145 -4.24 -1.17 23.91
N CYS A 146 -4.89 -2.15 24.56
CA CYS A 146 -4.17 -3.06 25.45
C CYS A 146 -3.27 -4.04 24.67
N MET A 147 -2.14 -4.43 25.27
CA MET A 147 -1.16 -5.35 24.65
C MET A 147 -1.77 -6.69 24.23
N ALA A 148 -2.73 -7.21 25.00
CA ALA A 148 -3.42 -8.46 24.67
C ALA A 148 -4.18 -8.36 23.34
N THR A 149 -4.82 -7.22 23.08
CA THR A 149 -5.53 -6.97 21.82
C THR A 149 -4.55 -6.87 20.66
N ILE A 150 -3.43 -6.16 20.84
CA ILE A 150 -2.36 -6.07 19.83
C ILE A 150 -1.83 -7.46 19.50
N SER A 151 -1.54 -8.28 20.52
CA SER A 151 -1.05 -9.65 20.34
C SER A 151 -2.04 -10.56 19.62
N GLN A 152 -3.35 -10.45 19.92
CA GLN A 152 -4.39 -11.19 19.24
C GLN A 152 -4.45 -10.83 17.75
N LYS A 153 -4.50 -9.54 17.43
CA LYS A 153 -4.60 -9.05 16.04
C LYS A 153 -3.31 -9.28 15.25
N TYR A 154 -2.16 -9.12 15.89
CA TYR A 154 -0.86 -9.47 15.31
C TYR A 154 -0.81 -10.93 14.89
N ARG A 155 -1.29 -11.86 15.72
CA ARG A 155 -1.31 -13.29 15.37
C ARG A 155 -2.22 -13.58 14.18
N GLN A 156 -3.34 -12.86 14.06
CA GLN A 156 -4.23 -12.95 12.89
C GLN A 156 -3.53 -12.42 11.62
N LEU A 157 -2.80 -11.31 11.71
CA LEU A 157 -2.03 -10.80 10.58
C LEU A 157 -0.88 -11.74 10.20
N ALA A 158 -0.13 -12.23 11.19
CA ALA A 158 1.08 -13.01 10.99
C ALA A 158 0.81 -14.43 10.48
N SER A 159 -0.36 -15.02 10.78
CA SER A 159 -0.73 -16.33 10.21
C SER A 159 -0.93 -16.28 8.70
N ASP A 160 -1.32 -15.11 8.19
CA ASP A 160 -1.74 -14.93 6.80
C ASP A 160 -0.61 -14.32 5.94
N LEU A 161 0.53 -13.96 6.56
CA LEU A 161 1.63 -13.25 5.91
C LEU A 161 2.70 -14.13 5.25
N ASP A 162 2.45 -15.44 5.16
CA ASP A 162 3.34 -16.38 4.49
C ASP A 162 2.99 -16.45 3.00
N SER A 163 3.46 -15.49 2.16
CA SER A 163 3.85 -15.71 0.73
C SER A 163 4.11 -14.46 -0.15
N ASN A 164 3.54 -13.26 0.05
CA ASN A 164 3.41 -12.32 -1.10
C ASN A 164 3.54 -10.80 -0.82
N LEU A 165 4.69 -10.33 -0.30
CA LEU A 165 5.02 -8.89 -0.34
C LEU A 165 6.15 -8.61 -1.34
N ASN A 166 5.82 -8.51 -2.63
CA ASN A 166 6.78 -8.09 -3.66
C ASN A 166 6.90 -6.55 -3.71
N LEU A 167 7.54 -5.98 -2.69
CA LEU A 167 7.80 -4.53 -2.61
C LEU A 167 8.82 -4.03 -3.65
N SER A 168 9.66 -4.93 -4.18
CA SER A 168 10.62 -4.62 -5.25
C SER A 168 9.96 -4.19 -6.55
N SER A 169 8.81 -4.78 -6.90
CA SER A 169 8.07 -4.45 -8.13
C SER A 169 7.59 -3.00 -8.15
N TRP A 170 7.20 -2.45 -6.99
CA TRP A 170 6.62 -1.12 -6.89
C TRP A 170 7.66 0.00 -6.94
N ARG A 171 8.87 -0.23 -6.40
CA ARG A 171 9.99 0.72 -6.56
C ARG A 171 10.44 0.84 -8.02
N GLU A 172 10.45 -0.28 -8.75
CA GLU A 172 10.72 -0.28 -10.19
C GLU A 172 9.64 0.52 -10.93
N LEU A 173 8.36 0.32 -10.59
CA LEU A 173 7.24 1.11 -11.11
C LEU A 173 7.38 2.61 -10.87
N ILE A 174 7.60 3.04 -9.63
CA ILE A 174 7.76 4.47 -9.30
C ILE A 174 8.89 5.10 -10.11
N SER A 175 10.00 4.38 -10.30
CA SER A 175 11.13 4.89 -11.10
C SER A 175 10.75 5.17 -12.56
N VAL A 176 9.82 4.39 -13.13
CA VAL A 176 9.30 4.63 -14.48
C VAL A 176 8.49 5.93 -14.53
N PHE A 177 7.70 6.21 -13.48
CA PHE A 177 6.88 7.42 -13.42
C PHE A 177 7.65 8.70 -13.03
N LYS A 178 8.85 8.57 -12.43
CA LYS A 178 9.75 9.69 -12.09
C LYS A 178 10.57 10.21 -13.27
N ASN A 179 10.89 9.36 -14.26
CA ASN A 179 11.62 9.73 -15.48
C ASN A 179 10.67 10.18 -16.59
#